data_AF-A0A023AZ07-F1
#
_entry.id   AF-A0A023AZ07-F1
#
_cell.length_a   1.000
_cell.length_b   1.000
_cell.length_c   1.000
_cell.angle_alpha   90.00
_cell.angle_beta   90.00
_cell.angle_gamma   90.00
#
_symmetry.space_group_name_H-M   'P 1'
#
loop_
_entity.id
_entity.type
_entity.pdbx_description
1 polymer ?
#
loop_
_entity_poly.entity_id
_entity_poly.type
_entity_poly.pdbx_seq_one_letter_code
_entity_poly.pdbx_strand_id
1 'polypeptide(L)'
;MQAKYRVQAIYHLRMDSKASDGGGVVLLEMPEDVLIGLDFTVWKPDDVDCFCISGILNGPHFLSWERPEKGLKEGEMLWLRRRQVVVYKWDRGLELFLRVNDEDEVARYQSGHDDLSLLRKAVIYTSPTERTWHALTYAIVPPIIRLVQSERLLQHKRLREYDTRPADQHQPHGQGSQPVKNPVVGSDENDDTDGEDEFPYSENRAKTGSAPESCDERLVGLLAQGELDWTNVPPKDVKQASDPRLVSQSALNSSGRVATWIDWCYSRAKEAKMHPVDIHTWEMVADTCQLSPSQTLWLGELQLAYITFLLGANLGAFEHMKQYYLICPFADDLFQSRLGYHWMLNLTLQLQQTPDDFVKADITKGNFMIAAALESIEFANELEQAPGDVKSQTQALGDMVTKKFGMSILELTELQADRITVTDE
;
A
#
# COMPACT_ATOMS: atom_id res chain seq x y z
N MET A 1 19.00 25.06 1.79
CA MET A 1 18.57 25.73 0.55
C MET A 1 18.61 24.79 -0.66
N GLN A 2 19.74 24.15 -0.99
CA GLN A 2 19.91 23.31 -2.20
C GLN A 2 18.93 22.12 -2.34
N ALA A 3 18.46 21.51 -1.25
CA ALA A 3 17.59 20.32 -1.34
C ALA A 3 16.11 20.64 -1.66
N LYS A 4 15.58 21.78 -1.19
CA LYS A 4 14.26 22.29 -1.59
C LYS A 4 14.19 22.57 -3.10
N TYR A 5 15.29 23.07 -3.67
CA TYR A 5 15.42 23.26 -5.11
C TYR A 5 15.44 21.96 -5.92
N ARG A 6 15.72 20.78 -5.32
CA ARG A 6 15.83 19.50 -6.04
C ARG A 6 14.53 18.72 -6.11
N VAL A 7 13.73 18.70 -5.05
CA VAL A 7 12.31 18.27 -5.16
C VAL A 7 11.59 19.18 -6.15
N GLN A 8 11.92 20.47 -6.12
CA GLN A 8 11.46 21.43 -7.11
C GLN A 8 12.04 21.16 -8.51
N ALA A 9 13.24 20.59 -8.65
CA ALA A 9 13.77 20.15 -9.94
C ALA A 9 13.03 18.91 -10.49
N ILE A 10 12.69 17.93 -9.64
CA ILE A 10 11.81 16.80 -10.04
C ILE A 10 10.44 17.32 -10.46
N TYR A 11 9.90 18.28 -9.70
CA TYR A 11 8.69 19.01 -10.07
C TYR A 11 8.86 19.63 -11.46
N HIS A 12 9.92 20.39 -11.73
CA HIS A 12 10.16 20.97 -13.06
C HIS A 12 10.33 19.93 -14.17
N LEU A 13 11.03 18.82 -13.93
CA LEU A 13 11.15 17.70 -14.88
C LEU A 13 9.79 17.07 -15.21
N ARG A 14 8.86 17.02 -14.24
CA ARG A 14 7.49 16.51 -14.42
C ARG A 14 6.52 17.55 -14.99
N MET A 15 6.86 18.85 -14.88
CA MET A 15 6.00 20.00 -15.22
C MET A 15 6.34 20.71 -16.52
N ASP A 16 7.39 20.33 -17.24
CA ASP A 16 7.77 20.98 -18.51
C ASP A 16 6.74 20.77 -19.66
N SER A 17 5.58 20.19 -19.35
CA SER A 17 4.42 20.05 -20.22
C SER A 17 3.38 21.14 -19.93
N LYS A 18 2.94 21.86 -20.97
CA LYS A 18 1.70 22.68 -20.89
C LYS A 18 0.51 21.76 -20.57
N ALA A 19 -0.61 22.30 -20.08
CA ALA A 19 -1.83 21.50 -19.88
C ALA A 19 -2.28 20.76 -21.17
N SER A 20 -2.01 21.33 -22.35
CA SER A 20 -2.23 20.70 -23.67
C SER A 20 -1.32 19.50 -23.98
N ASP A 21 -0.27 19.31 -23.19
CA ASP A 21 0.72 18.24 -23.30
C ASP A 21 0.57 17.18 -22.21
N GLY A 22 -0.31 17.40 -21.23
CA GLY A 22 -0.64 16.40 -20.21
C GLY A 22 -1.26 15.16 -20.84
N GLY A 23 -1.26 14.03 -20.14
CA GLY A 23 -2.01 12.84 -20.49
C GLY A 23 -3.50 12.93 -20.14
N GLY A 24 -4.20 11.81 -20.29
CA GLY A 24 -5.61 11.71 -19.98
C GLY A 24 -6.04 10.32 -19.51
N VAL A 25 -7.16 10.30 -18.80
CA VAL A 25 -7.88 9.09 -18.39
C VAL A 25 -9.28 9.16 -18.95
N VAL A 26 -9.73 8.09 -19.59
CA VAL A 26 -11.09 7.93 -20.12
C VAL A 26 -11.74 6.77 -19.40
N LEU A 27 -12.91 7.00 -18.80
CA LEU A 27 -13.71 5.99 -18.12
C LEU A 27 -15.02 5.81 -18.90
N LEU A 28 -15.28 4.59 -19.37
CA LEU A 28 -16.42 4.23 -20.22
C LEU A 28 -17.44 3.40 -19.44
N GLU A 29 -18.71 3.50 -19.87
CA GLU A 29 -19.85 2.75 -19.36
C GLU A 29 -20.08 2.92 -17.86
N MET A 30 -19.88 4.14 -17.37
CA MET A 30 -19.90 4.45 -15.94
C MET A 30 -21.19 3.96 -15.27
N PRO A 31 -21.12 3.38 -14.07
CA PRO A 31 -22.29 3.07 -13.28
C PRO A 31 -22.88 4.35 -12.66
N GLU A 32 -24.14 4.26 -12.25
CA GLU A 32 -24.76 5.28 -11.39
C GLU A 32 -24.10 5.31 -10.00
N ASP A 33 -24.03 6.51 -9.41
CA ASP A 33 -23.51 6.77 -8.06
C ASP A 33 -22.09 6.25 -7.78
N VAL A 34 -21.18 6.54 -8.72
CA VAL A 34 -19.74 6.35 -8.51
C VAL A 34 -19.04 7.68 -8.25
N LEU A 35 -18.11 7.68 -7.28
CA LEU A 35 -17.14 8.73 -7.09
C LEU A 35 -15.86 8.35 -7.81
N ILE A 36 -15.28 9.28 -8.56
CA ILE A 36 -14.00 9.10 -9.26
C ILE A 36 -12.98 10.01 -8.61
N GLY A 37 -11.87 9.44 -8.16
CA GLY A 37 -10.74 10.17 -7.60
C GLY A 37 -9.53 10.11 -8.51
N LEU A 38 -8.83 11.23 -8.67
CA LEU A 38 -7.47 11.29 -9.20
C LEU A 38 -6.62 12.12 -8.24
N ASP A 39 -5.63 11.46 -7.65
CA ASP A 39 -4.81 11.99 -6.56
C ASP A 39 -5.72 12.45 -5.39
N PHE A 40 -5.65 13.72 -5.00
CA PHE A 40 -6.50 14.29 -3.95
C PHE A 40 -7.83 14.86 -4.46
N THR A 41 -8.08 14.84 -5.77
CA THR A 41 -9.30 15.40 -6.35
C THR A 41 -10.33 14.31 -6.53
N VAL A 42 -11.56 14.54 -6.06
CA VAL A 42 -12.69 13.62 -6.23
C VAL A 42 -13.81 14.33 -6.95
N TRP A 43 -14.40 13.65 -7.93
CA TRP A 43 -15.56 14.07 -8.69
C TRP A 43 -16.71 13.09 -8.45
N LYS A 44 -17.94 13.62 -8.42
CA LYS A 44 -19.16 12.84 -8.61
C LYS A 44 -19.67 13.14 -10.02
N PRO A 45 -19.39 12.29 -11.02
CA PRO A 45 -19.90 12.50 -12.37
C PRO A 45 -21.43 12.40 -12.39
N ASP A 46 -22.11 13.40 -12.94
CA ASP A 46 -23.57 13.42 -13.06
C ASP A 46 -24.02 12.68 -14.34
N ASP A 47 -24.63 11.50 -14.19
CA ASP A 47 -25.22 10.66 -15.27
C ASP A 47 -24.48 10.74 -16.62
N VAL A 48 -23.32 10.08 -16.67
CA VAL A 48 -22.44 10.07 -17.84
C VAL A 48 -22.07 8.65 -18.25
N ASP A 49 -22.40 8.24 -19.48
CA ASP A 49 -21.85 7.00 -20.05
C ASP A 49 -20.31 7.06 -20.23
N CYS A 50 -19.72 8.25 -20.18
CA CYS A 50 -18.29 8.47 -20.34
C CYS A 50 -17.81 9.67 -19.51
N PHE A 51 -16.72 9.48 -18.76
CA PHE A 51 -16.05 10.52 -17.98
C PHE A 51 -14.58 10.61 -18.37
N CYS A 52 -14.11 11.82 -18.67
CA CYS A 52 -12.74 12.04 -19.13
C CYS A 52 -12.01 13.03 -18.22
N ILE A 53 -10.78 12.71 -17.86
CA ILE A 53 -9.87 13.62 -17.16
C ILE A 53 -8.72 13.91 -18.13
N SER A 54 -8.45 15.18 -18.39
CA SER A 54 -7.42 15.62 -19.35
C SER A 54 -6.42 16.58 -18.70
N GLY A 55 -5.26 16.76 -19.33
CA GLY A 55 -4.21 17.66 -18.82
C GLY A 55 -3.50 17.10 -17.58
N ILE A 56 -3.52 15.78 -17.39
CA ILE A 56 -2.85 15.12 -16.27
C ILE A 56 -1.34 15.16 -16.51
N LEU A 57 -0.56 15.45 -15.49
CA LEU A 57 0.87 15.65 -15.65
C LEU A 57 1.63 14.35 -15.87
N ASN A 58 2.90 14.49 -16.26
CA ASN A 58 3.76 13.32 -16.40
C ASN A 58 4.18 12.80 -15.02
N GLY A 59 4.02 11.49 -14.82
CA GLY A 59 4.51 10.79 -13.65
C GLY A 59 3.42 9.95 -12.95
N PRO A 60 3.60 9.70 -11.65
CA PRO A 60 2.70 8.85 -10.88
C PRO A 60 1.41 9.61 -10.54
N HIS A 61 0.27 8.95 -10.71
CA HIS A 61 -1.06 9.43 -10.34
C HIS A 61 -1.88 8.29 -9.75
N PHE A 62 -2.66 8.54 -8.71
CA PHE A 62 -3.51 7.50 -8.12
C PHE A 62 -4.95 7.67 -8.60
N LEU A 63 -5.40 6.77 -9.46
CA LEU A 63 -6.79 6.70 -9.91
C LEU A 63 -7.57 5.85 -8.91
N SER A 64 -8.70 6.34 -8.44
CA SER A 64 -9.59 5.61 -7.55
C SER A 64 -11.03 5.75 -7.98
N TRP A 65 -11.84 4.77 -7.59
CA TRP A 65 -13.27 4.82 -7.73
C TRP A 65 -13.94 4.20 -6.51
N GLU A 66 -15.07 4.78 -6.12
CA GLU A 66 -15.80 4.37 -4.93
C GLU A 66 -17.31 4.36 -5.20
N ARG A 67 -17.99 3.36 -4.66
CA ARG A 67 -19.46 3.36 -4.57
C ARG A 67 -19.85 3.50 -3.10
N PRO A 68 -20.16 4.73 -2.63
CA PRO A 68 -20.34 5.01 -1.20
C PRO A 68 -21.37 4.10 -0.52
N GLU A 69 -22.48 3.80 -1.19
CA GLU A 69 -23.52 2.93 -0.64
C GLU A 69 -23.06 1.48 -0.43
N LYS A 70 -22.10 1.03 -1.24
CA LYS A 70 -21.56 -0.33 -1.16
C LYS A 70 -20.30 -0.41 -0.29
N GLY A 71 -19.71 0.73 0.07
CA GLY A 71 -18.43 0.79 0.78
C GLY A 71 -17.25 0.19 -0.01
N LEU A 72 -17.42 -0.02 -1.32
CA LEU A 72 -16.38 -0.55 -2.18
C LEU A 72 -15.54 0.61 -2.69
N LYS A 73 -14.27 0.66 -2.27
CA LYS A 73 -13.28 1.62 -2.74
C LYS A 73 -12.13 0.86 -3.38
N GLU A 74 -11.77 1.29 -4.57
CA GLU A 74 -10.78 0.64 -5.40
C GLU A 74 -9.89 1.70 -6.03
N GLY A 75 -8.70 1.29 -6.44
CA GLY A 75 -7.80 2.20 -7.13
C GLY A 75 -6.48 1.55 -7.52
N GLU A 76 -5.75 2.27 -8.36
CA GLU A 76 -4.44 1.85 -8.84
C GLU A 76 -3.51 3.04 -9.05
N MET A 77 -2.21 2.74 -9.12
CA MET A 77 -1.19 3.74 -9.35
C MET A 77 -0.84 3.73 -10.84
N LEU A 78 -1.12 4.84 -11.51
CA LEU A 78 -0.81 5.04 -12.91
C LEU A 78 0.54 5.71 -13.04
N TRP A 79 1.31 5.30 -14.05
CA TRP A 79 2.39 6.12 -14.58
C TRP A 79 1.95 6.70 -15.93
N LEU A 80 1.63 7.99 -15.96
CA LEU A 80 1.20 8.67 -17.18
C LEU A 80 2.38 9.40 -17.83
N ARG A 81 2.59 9.17 -19.12
CA ARG A 81 3.54 9.92 -19.94
C ARG A 81 2.85 11.08 -20.64
N ARG A 82 3.65 11.99 -21.19
CA ARG A 82 3.19 13.14 -21.99
C ARG A 82 2.18 12.67 -23.05
N ARG A 83 0.99 13.28 -23.07
CA ARG A 83 -0.14 12.96 -23.95
C ARG A 83 -0.67 11.53 -23.88
N GLN A 84 -0.18 10.68 -22.98
CA GLN A 84 -0.66 9.30 -22.90
C GLN A 84 -2.10 9.27 -22.43
N VAL A 85 -2.95 8.52 -23.14
CA VAL A 85 -4.33 8.24 -22.74
C VAL A 85 -4.42 6.82 -22.21
N VAL A 86 -5.01 6.67 -21.03
CA VAL A 86 -5.38 5.36 -20.48
C VAL A 86 -6.90 5.27 -20.47
N VAL A 87 -7.42 4.14 -20.95
CA VAL A 87 -8.85 3.91 -21.09
C VAL A 87 -9.28 2.77 -20.18
N TYR A 88 -10.37 3.00 -19.47
CA TYR A 88 -11.05 2.03 -18.64
C TYR A 88 -12.49 1.87 -19.10
N LYS A 89 -13.02 0.67 -18.91
CA LYS A 89 -14.41 0.37 -19.14
C LYS A 89 -14.98 -0.33 -17.91
N TRP A 90 -16.15 0.11 -17.47
CA TRP A 90 -16.85 -0.53 -16.37
C TRP A 90 -17.31 -1.93 -16.76
N ASP A 91 -16.96 -2.92 -15.96
CA ASP A 91 -17.51 -4.25 -16.06
C ASP A 91 -18.66 -4.39 -15.05
N ARG A 92 -19.89 -4.57 -15.56
CA ARG A 92 -21.09 -4.71 -14.71
C ARG A 92 -21.11 -6.00 -13.90
N GLY A 93 -20.42 -7.04 -14.35
CA GLY A 93 -20.38 -8.34 -13.67
C GLY A 93 -19.41 -8.32 -12.49
N LEU A 94 -18.25 -7.70 -12.66
CA LEU A 94 -17.24 -7.55 -11.60
C LEU A 94 -17.46 -6.31 -10.73
N GLU A 95 -18.29 -5.37 -11.19
CA GLU A 95 -18.46 -4.04 -10.57
C GLU A 95 -17.13 -3.31 -10.39
N LEU A 96 -16.28 -3.35 -11.42
CA LEU A 96 -14.94 -2.76 -11.42
C LEU A 96 -14.64 -2.09 -12.77
N PHE A 97 -13.78 -1.06 -12.75
CA PHE A 97 -13.18 -0.56 -13.98
C PHE A 97 -12.06 -1.48 -14.42
N LEU A 98 -12.16 -1.98 -15.66
CA LEU A 98 -11.14 -2.77 -16.30
C LEU A 98 -10.39 -1.92 -17.33
N ARG A 99 -9.06 -1.99 -17.27
CA ARG A 99 -8.20 -1.35 -18.26
C ARG A 99 -8.43 -1.97 -19.64
N VAL A 100 -8.67 -1.12 -20.64
CA VAL A 100 -8.79 -1.53 -22.04
C VAL A 100 -7.40 -1.83 -22.58
N ASN A 101 -7.21 -3.06 -23.06
CA ASN A 101 -5.94 -3.54 -23.62
C ASN A 101 -5.95 -3.63 -25.16
N ASP A 102 -7.08 -3.35 -25.79
CA ASP A 102 -7.18 -3.29 -27.25
C ASP A 102 -6.44 -2.04 -27.75
N GLU A 103 -5.31 -2.27 -28.44
CA GLU A 103 -4.42 -1.21 -28.90
C GLU A 103 -5.09 -0.29 -29.92
N ASP A 104 -5.96 -0.82 -30.79
CA ASP A 104 -6.67 -0.04 -31.80
C ASP A 104 -7.73 0.86 -31.14
N GLU A 105 -8.43 0.33 -30.14
CA GLU A 105 -9.37 1.12 -29.36
C GLU A 105 -8.68 2.25 -28.60
N VAL A 106 -7.60 1.94 -27.88
CA VAL A 106 -6.80 2.96 -27.16
C VAL A 106 -6.22 3.98 -28.13
N ALA A 107 -5.73 3.54 -29.30
CA ALA A 107 -5.18 4.43 -30.33
C ALA A 107 -6.22 5.46 -30.84
N ARG A 108 -7.50 5.10 -30.92
CA ARG A 108 -8.57 6.04 -31.28
C ARG A 108 -8.68 7.17 -30.26
N TYR A 109 -8.78 6.85 -28.98
CA TYR A 109 -8.83 7.87 -27.91
C TYR A 109 -7.54 8.67 -27.81
N GLN A 110 -6.40 8.00 -28.02
CA GLN A 110 -5.08 8.61 -28.05
C GLN A 110 -4.93 9.62 -29.20
N SER A 111 -5.50 9.34 -30.38
CA SER A 111 -5.51 10.26 -31.52
C SER A 111 -6.46 11.45 -31.31
N GLY A 112 -7.56 11.23 -30.60
CA GLY A 112 -8.50 12.27 -30.16
C GLY A 112 -8.05 13.03 -28.91
N HIS A 113 -6.79 12.92 -28.47
CA HIS A 113 -6.29 13.52 -27.23
C HIS A 113 -6.59 15.03 -27.13
N ASP A 114 -6.36 15.78 -28.21
CA ASP A 114 -6.59 17.23 -28.22
C ASP A 114 -8.09 17.56 -28.09
N ASP A 115 -8.95 16.66 -28.58
CA ASP A 115 -10.41 16.76 -28.49
C ASP A 115 -10.96 16.24 -27.15
N LEU A 116 -10.18 15.52 -26.34
CA LEU A 116 -10.63 15.03 -25.03
C LEU A 116 -11.09 16.19 -24.14
N SER A 117 -10.33 17.28 -24.13
CA SER A 117 -10.69 18.50 -23.38
C SER A 117 -11.94 19.20 -23.92
N LEU A 118 -12.32 18.91 -25.17
CA LEU A 118 -13.50 19.45 -25.85
C LEU A 118 -14.73 18.57 -25.68
N LEU A 119 -14.58 17.36 -25.13
CA LEU A 119 -15.72 16.53 -24.76
C LEU A 119 -16.52 17.26 -23.69
N ARG A 120 -17.83 17.39 -23.89
CA ARG A 120 -18.75 18.13 -23.00
C ARG A 120 -18.67 17.74 -21.52
N LYS A 121 -18.15 16.56 -21.23
CA LYS A 121 -18.10 15.92 -19.90
C LYS A 121 -16.67 15.67 -19.42
N ALA A 122 -15.67 16.27 -20.08
CA ALA A 122 -14.29 16.20 -19.66
C ALA A 122 -13.98 17.24 -18.58
N VAL A 123 -13.20 16.84 -17.58
CA VAL A 123 -12.61 17.72 -16.59
C VAL A 123 -11.12 17.93 -16.91
N ILE A 124 -10.63 19.12 -16.60
CA ILE A 124 -9.20 19.43 -16.70
C ILE A 124 -8.59 19.23 -15.32
N TYR A 125 -7.56 18.40 -15.25
CA TYR A 125 -6.80 18.19 -14.04
C TYR A 125 -6.14 19.51 -13.61
N THR A 126 -6.67 20.09 -12.53
CA THR A 126 -6.20 21.33 -11.93
C THR A 126 -6.12 21.10 -10.42
N SER A 127 -5.09 20.38 -9.98
CA SER A 127 -4.95 20.04 -8.57
C SER A 127 -4.33 21.22 -7.81
N PRO A 128 -5.05 21.90 -6.89
CA PRO A 128 -4.45 22.92 -6.03
C PRO A 128 -3.38 22.32 -5.10
N THR A 129 -3.42 21.00 -4.92
CA THR A 129 -2.50 20.20 -4.10
C THR A 129 -1.38 19.54 -4.90
N GLU A 130 -1.19 19.90 -6.16
CA GLU A 130 -0.20 19.33 -7.08
C GLU A 130 1.23 19.32 -6.49
N ARG A 131 1.68 20.42 -5.87
CA ARG A 131 3.00 20.47 -5.22
C ARG A 131 3.14 19.42 -4.10
N THR A 132 2.09 19.26 -3.31
CA THR A 132 2.02 18.25 -2.26
C THR A 132 2.06 16.85 -2.85
N TRP A 133 1.30 16.61 -3.92
CA TRP A 133 1.30 15.35 -4.64
C TRP A 133 2.70 14.96 -5.13
N HIS A 134 3.39 15.85 -5.84
CA HIS A 134 4.74 15.58 -6.31
C HIS A 134 5.73 15.37 -5.16
N ALA A 135 5.58 16.11 -4.06
CA ALA A 135 6.43 15.93 -2.89
C ALA A 135 6.22 14.56 -2.22
N LEU A 136 4.99 14.02 -2.24
CA LEU A 136 4.70 12.69 -1.70
C LEU A 136 5.08 11.53 -2.63
N THR A 137 5.28 11.80 -3.92
CA THR A 137 5.41 10.74 -4.96
C THR A 137 6.67 10.86 -5.80
N TYR A 138 7.67 11.65 -5.37
CA TYR A 138 8.86 11.92 -6.20
C TYR A 138 9.74 10.68 -6.43
N ALA A 139 9.72 9.69 -5.55
CA ALA A 139 10.49 8.46 -5.65
C ALA A 139 9.68 7.28 -6.21
N ILE A 140 8.35 7.43 -6.31
CA ILE A 140 7.52 6.48 -7.06
C ILE A 140 7.94 6.56 -8.53
N VAL A 141 8.30 5.41 -9.10
CA VAL A 141 8.80 5.24 -10.47
C VAL A 141 8.09 4.04 -11.13
N PRO A 142 8.02 3.94 -12.48
CA PRO A 142 7.31 2.84 -13.12
C PRO A 142 7.75 1.45 -12.64
N PRO A 143 9.06 1.22 -12.35
CA PRO A 143 9.49 -0.04 -11.80
C PRO A 143 8.77 -0.50 -10.55
N ILE A 144 8.62 0.37 -9.55
CA ILE A 144 8.01 -0.03 -8.29
C ILE A 144 6.50 -0.26 -8.43
N ILE A 145 5.84 0.53 -9.28
CA ILE A 145 4.41 0.34 -9.61
C ILE A 145 4.19 -1.06 -10.18
N ARG A 146 4.98 -1.47 -11.19
CA ARG A 146 4.84 -2.78 -11.83
C ARG A 146 5.14 -3.97 -10.90
N LEU A 147 6.06 -3.78 -9.95
CA LEU A 147 6.40 -4.81 -8.97
C LEU A 147 5.25 -5.03 -7.99
N VAL A 148 4.76 -3.95 -7.39
CA VAL A 148 3.71 -4.01 -6.36
C VAL A 148 2.34 -4.33 -6.97
N GLN A 149 2.02 -3.71 -8.11
CA GLN A 149 0.78 -3.90 -8.86
C GLN A 149 0.99 -4.83 -10.05
N SER A 150 1.54 -6.02 -9.79
CA SER A 150 1.84 -6.95 -10.89
C SER A 150 0.56 -7.37 -11.64
N GLU A 151 0.63 -7.38 -12.98
CA GLU A 151 -0.46 -7.84 -13.88
C GLU A 151 -0.96 -9.25 -13.51
N ARG A 152 -0.07 -10.09 -12.96
CA ARG A 152 -0.41 -11.42 -12.46
C ARG A 152 -1.47 -11.36 -11.36
N LEU A 153 -1.39 -10.40 -10.44
CA LEU A 153 -2.32 -10.24 -9.33
C LEU A 153 -3.61 -9.53 -9.77
N LEU A 154 -3.52 -8.58 -10.70
CA LEU A 154 -4.67 -7.95 -11.35
C LEU A 154 -5.50 -8.95 -12.18
N GLN A 155 -4.89 -10.02 -12.70
CA GLN A 155 -5.61 -11.13 -13.36
C GLN A 155 -6.18 -12.16 -12.39
N HIS A 156 -5.49 -12.44 -11.26
CA HIS A 156 -6.04 -13.33 -10.22
C HIS A 156 -7.26 -12.71 -9.51
N LYS A 157 -7.29 -11.37 -9.36
CA LYS A 157 -8.47 -10.62 -8.91
C LYS A 157 -9.70 -10.93 -9.80
N ARG A 158 -9.51 -10.96 -11.12
CA ARG A 158 -10.56 -11.28 -12.12
C ARG A 158 -11.05 -12.73 -12.04
N LEU A 159 -10.24 -13.67 -11.55
CA LEU A 159 -10.56 -15.09 -11.49
C LEU A 159 -11.18 -15.52 -10.16
N ARG A 160 -10.74 -14.97 -9.02
CA ARG A 160 -11.32 -15.32 -7.70
C ARG A 160 -12.76 -14.82 -7.53
N GLU A 161 -13.12 -13.67 -8.11
CA GLU A 161 -14.51 -13.19 -8.13
C GLU A 161 -15.42 -14.13 -8.95
N TYR A 162 -14.87 -14.89 -9.90
CA TYR A 162 -15.62 -15.80 -10.77
C TYR A 162 -15.89 -17.19 -10.15
N ASP A 163 -15.24 -17.54 -9.04
CA ASP A 163 -15.36 -18.86 -8.39
C ASP A 163 -16.42 -18.90 -7.27
N THR A 164 -17.27 -17.87 -7.19
CA THR A 164 -18.47 -17.84 -6.33
C THR A 164 -19.73 -18.35 -7.06
N ARG A 165 -19.58 -19.33 -7.96
CA ARG A 165 -20.75 -20.09 -8.40
C ARG A 165 -21.19 -20.99 -7.24
N PRO A 166 -22.46 -20.98 -6.81
CA PRO A 166 -22.92 -21.91 -5.80
C PRO A 166 -22.76 -23.34 -6.34
N ALA A 167 -21.84 -24.10 -5.74
CA ALA A 167 -21.97 -25.55 -5.71
C ALA A 167 -23.25 -25.85 -4.94
N ASP A 168 -24.35 -26.06 -5.68
CA ASP A 168 -25.44 -26.98 -5.38
C ASP A 168 -26.71 -26.58 -6.16
N GLN A 169 -26.83 -27.08 -7.38
CA GLN A 169 -28.15 -27.35 -7.93
C GLN A 169 -28.60 -28.70 -7.39
N HIS A 170 -29.38 -28.68 -6.31
CA HIS A 170 -30.20 -29.82 -5.90
C HIS A 170 -31.17 -30.20 -7.04
N GLN A 171 -30.97 -31.40 -7.58
CA GLN A 171 -32.03 -32.16 -8.24
C GLN A 171 -33.15 -32.45 -7.23
N PRO A 172 -34.44 -32.32 -7.59
CA PRO A 172 -35.52 -32.72 -6.69
C PRO A 172 -35.77 -34.22 -6.84
N HIS A 173 -35.41 -35.01 -5.83
CA HIS A 173 -35.92 -36.37 -5.70
C HIS A 173 -37.22 -36.39 -4.89
N GLY A 174 -38.31 -36.64 -5.61
CA GLY A 174 -39.59 -37.07 -5.06
C GLY A 174 -39.57 -38.54 -4.65
N GLN A 175 -40.39 -38.84 -3.63
CA GLN A 175 -40.50 -40.05 -2.84
C GLN A 175 -40.85 -41.35 -3.60
N GLY A 176 -40.41 -42.48 -3.03
CA GLY A 176 -40.96 -43.82 -3.32
C GLY A 176 -40.26 -44.91 -2.50
N SER A 177 -40.97 -45.49 -1.53
CA SER A 177 -40.44 -46.47 -0.57
C SER A 177 -40.49 -47.93 -1.06
N GLN A 178 -39.51 -48.73 -0.57
CA GLN A 178 -39.51 -50.19 -0.27
C GLN A 178 -39.38 -51.20 -1.43
N PRO A 179 -39.00 -52.50 -1.20
CA PRO A 179 -38.22 -53.12 -0.10
C PRO A 179 -37.17 -54.20 -0.53
N VAL A 180 -36.25 -54.54 0.41
CA VAL A 180 -35.70 -55.89 0.73
C VAL A 180 -34.91 -56.69 -0.33
N LYS A 181 -33.66 -57.07 0.01
CA LYS A 181 -33.11 -58.46 0.10
C LYS A 181 -31.57 -58.46 0.23
N ASN A 182 -31.05 -58.98 1.34
CA ASN A 182 -29.71 -59.58 1.42
C ASN A 182 -29.66 -60.88 0.61
N PRO A 183 -28.48 -61.31 0.14
CA PRO A 183 -27.81 -62.46 0.78
C PRO A 183 -26.27 -62.29 0.90
N VAL A 184 -25.63 -62.58 2.05
CA VAL A 184 -25.13 -63.89 2.58
C VAL A 184 -23.64 -64.16 2.24
N VAL A 185 -22.93 -64.68 3.26
CA VAL A 185 -21.57 -65.30 3.32
C VAL A 185 -20.38 -64.32 3.41
N GLY A 186 -19.41 -64.43 4.33
CA GLY A 186 -19.07 -65.41 5.38
C GLY A 186 -18.08 -64.73 6.37
N SER A 187 -18.11 -65.09 7.66
CA SER A 187 -17.12 -65.97 8.34
C SER A 187 -15.71 -65.34 8.35
N ASP A 188 -15.09 -65.02 9.48
CA ASP A 188 -14.79 -65.92 10.60
C ASP A 188 -14.58 -65.18 11.94
N GLU A 189 -14.89 -65.92 13.00
CA GLU A 189 -14.66 -65.67 14.42
C GLU A 189 -13.20 -65.93 14.81
N ASN A 190 -12.75 -65.27 15.89
CA ASN A 190 -11.89 -65.79 16.99
C ASN A 190 -11.27 -64.57 17.71
N ASP A 191 -10.92 -64.61 18.98
CA ASP A 191 -11.47 -65.20 20.22
C ASP A 191 -10.64 -64.53 21.34
N ASP A 192 -11.32 -64.24 22.44
CA ASP A 192 -10.94 -63.88 23.80
C ASP A 192 -9.46 -63.69 24.23
N THR A 193 -9.24 -62.67 25.08
CA THR A 193 -8.62 -62.85 26.42
C THR A 193 -8.73 -61.62 27.33
N ASP A 194 -9.00 -61.91 28.59
CA ASP A 194 -9.33 -61.05 29.73
C ASP A 194 -8.16 -60.26 30.36
N GLY A 195 -8.50 -59.19 31.10
CA GLY A 195 -8.08 -59.04 32.51
C GLY A 195 -7.17 -57.86 32.90
N GLU A 196 -7.76 -56.91 33.66
CA GLU A 196 -7.19 -56.12 34.80
C GLU A 196 -6.06 -55.09 34.48
N ASP A 197 -5.93 -53.88 35.04
CA ASP A 197 -6.66 -53.08 36.03
C ASP A 197 -6.09 -51.62 35.99
N GLU A 198 -6.77 -50.68 36.64
CA GLU A 198 -6.32 -49.33 37.11
C GLU A 198 -6.26 -48.08 36.17
N PHE A 199 -7.19 -47.15 36.47
CA PHE A 199 -7.27 -45.71 36.14
C PHE A 199 -6.07 -44.89 36.68
N PRO A 200 -5.70 -43.68 36.14
CA PRO A 200 -6.63 -42.55 36.00
C PRO A 200 -6.43 -41.50 34.87
N TYR A 201 -7.54 -40.79 34.59
CA TYR A 201 -7.73 -39.44 34.02
C TYR A 201 -7.16 -39.09 32.63
N SER A 202 -8.05 -38.96 31.63
CA SER A 202 -7.95 -37.90 30.60
C SER A 202 -9.32 -37.44 30.05
N GLU A 203 -9.45 -36.12 29.97
CA GLU A 203 -10.11 -35.29 28.93
C GLU A 203 -11.47 -35.68 28.33
N ASN A 204 -12.50 -34.86 28.59
CA ASN A 204 -13.15 -33.97 27.61
C ASN A 204 -14.47 -33.41 28.18
N ARG A 205 -14.60 -32.08 28.29
CA ARG A 205 -15.25 -31.19 27.31
C ARG A 205 -16.71 -30.87 27.69
N ALA A 206 -16.86 -29.80 28.45
CA ALA A 206 -18.09 -29.01 28.54
C ALA A 206 -17.73 -27.52 28.60
N LYS A 207 -18.09 -26.77 27.57
CA LYS A 207 -18.27 -25.31 27.56
C LYS A 207 -19.41 -25.05 26.57
N THR A 208 -20.68 -24.98 26.97
CA THR A 208 -21.40 -23.84 27.58
C THR A 208 -20.93 -22.47 27.10
N GLY A 209 -21.58 -22.00 26.02
CA GLY A 209 -22.23 -20.69 25.91
C GLY A 209 -21.40 -19.43 26.14
N SER A 210 -21.12 -18.70 25.06
CA SER A 210 -20.85 -17.27 25.11
C SER A 210 -21.55 -16.53 23.96
N ALA A 211 -22.04 -15.35 24.34
CA ALA A 211 -22.57 -14.15 23.67
C ALA A 211 -22.10 -13.84 22.22
N PRO A 212 -22.77 -12.91 21.50
CA PRO A 212 -22.71 -12.82 20.05
C PRO A 212 -21.33 -12.35 19.57
N GLU A 213 -20.81 -13.09 18.59
CA GLU A 213 -19.53 -12.81 17.95
C GLU A 213 -19.55 -11.47 17.20
N SER A 214 -18.37 -10.90 17.20
CA SER A 214 -17.98 -9.50 17.07
C SER A 214 -17.96 -8.98 15.64
N CYS A 215 -17.70 -7.68 15.54
CA CYS A 215 -17.37 -6.85 14.38
C CYS A 215 -16.33 -7.38 13.35
N ASP A 216 -16.00 -8.66 13.32
CA ASP A 216 -14.91 -9.21 12.48
C ASP A 216 -15.34 -9.60 11.07
N GLU A 217 -16.60 -9.99 10.83
CA GLU A 217 -17.01 -10.43 9.48
C GLU A 217 -16.99 -9.30 8.45
N ARG A 218 -17.17 -8.05 8.88
CA ARG A 218 -17.07 -6.85 8.03
C ARG A 218 -15.61 -6.53 7.65
N LEU A 219 -14.64 -6.85 8.50
CA LEU A 219 -13.22 -6.68 8.20
C LEU A 219 -12.71 -7.78 7.28
N VAL A 220 -13.22 -9.02 7.41
CA VAL A 220 -12.86 -10.14 6.55
C VAL A 220 -13.32 -9.91 5.09
N GLY A 221 -14.45 -9.22 4.89
CA GLY A 221 -14.85 -8.76 3.55
C GLY A 221 -13.91 -7.71 2.92
N LEU A 222 -13.23 -6.90 3.72
CA LEU A 222 -12.24 -5.91 3.26
C LEU A 222 -10.87 -6.56 2.97
N LEU A 223 -10.54 -7.67 3.63
CA LEU A 223 -9.27 -8.39 3.48
C LEU A 223 -9.10 -9.12 2.14
N ALA A 224 -10.18 -9.29 1.35
CA ALA A 224 -10.13 -9.96 0.06
C ALA A 224 -9.75 -9.05 -1.13
N GLN A 225 -9.58 -7.74 -0.91
CA GLN A 225 -9.27 -6.77 -1.95
C GLN A 225 -7.78 -6.77 -2.31
N GLY A 226 -7.40 -7.63 -3.26
CA GLY A 226 -6.18 -7.55 -4.06
C GLY A 226 -4.86 -7.60 -3.28
N GLU A 227 -4.26 -8.80 -3.18
CA GLU A 227 -2.87 -8.94 -2.70
C GLU A 227 -1.95 -8.07 -3.58
N LEU A 228 -1.31 -7.08 -2.97
CA LEU A 228 -0.25 -6.28 -3.56
C LEU A 228 1.08 -6.96 -3.22
N ASP A 229 1.99 -7.05 -4.20
CA ASP A 229 3.25 -7.78 -4.06
C ASP A 229 4.34 -6.88 -3.47
N TRP A 230 4.16 -6.49 -2.21
CA TRP A 230 5.15 -5.74 -1.46
C TRP A 230 6.44 -6.54 -1.28
N THR A 231 7.58 -5.86 -1.24
CA THR A 231 8.87 -6.49 -0.94
C THR A 231 8.85 -6.94 0.50
N ASN A 232 9.14 -8.22 0.71
CA ASN A 232 9.19 -8.79 2.05
C ASN A 232 10.19 -8.02 2.92
N VAL A 233 9.80 -7.78 4.17
CA VAL A 233 10.68 -7.15 5.15
C VAL A 233 11.74 -8.16 5.58
N PRO A 234 13.03 -7.82 5.53
CA PRO A 234 14.08 -8.71 6.00
C PRO A 234 13.84 -9.12 7.46
N PRO A 235 13.95 -10.42 7.78
CA PRO A 235 13.77 -10.91 9.13
C PRO A 235 14.79 -10.25 10.05
N LYS A 236 14.48 -10.17 11.36
CA LYS A 236 15.51 -9.83 12.34
C LYS A 236 16.61 -10.89 12.26
N ASP A 237 17.88 -10.48 12.21
CA ASP A 237 19.04 -11.38 12.18
C ASP A 237 19.23 -12.07 13.54
N VAL A 238 18.29 -12.93 13.90
CA VAL A 238 18.36 -13.74 15.13
C VAL A 238 19.28 -14.95 14.93
N LYS A 239 19.47 -15.38 13.68
CA LYS A 239 20.17 -16.63 13.35
C LYS A 239 21.70 -16.54 13.34
N GLN A 240 22.29 -15.34 13.35
CA GLN A 240 23.75 -15.18 13.28
C GLN A 240 24.44 -14.96 14.64
N ALA A 241 23.68 -14.76 15.72
CA ALA A 241 24.27 -14.41 17.01
C ALA A 241 24.06 -15.53 18.03
N SER A 242 25.02 -16.46 18.08
CA SER A 242 25.24 -17.30 19.27
C SER A 242 25.77 -16.50 20.47
N ASP A 243 26.21 -15.26 20.22
CA ASP A 243 26.66 -14.29 21.23
C ASP A 243 25.51 -13.33 21.61
N PRO A 244 25.05 -13.33 22.88
CA PRO A 244 24.04 -12.40 23.39
C PRO A 244 24.34 -10.91 23.18
N ARG A 245 25.62 -10.52 23.07
CA ARG A 245 26.02 -9.14 22.79
C ARG A 245 25.66 -8.73 21.37
N LEU A 246 25.88 -9.62 20.40
CA LEU A 246 25.51 -9.39 19.01
C LEU A 246 23.99 -9.41 18.82
N VAL A 247 23.26 -10.22 19.60
CA VAL A 247 21.78 -10.16 19.64
C VAL A 247 21.29 -8.80 20.16
N SER A 248 21.91 -8.30 21.22
CA SER A 248 21.54 -7.01 21.81
C SER A 248 21.87 -5.86 20.86
N GLN A 249 23.01 -5.92 20.17
CA GLN A 249 23.42 -4.91 19.20
C GLN A 249 22.56 -4.93 17.93
N SER A 250 22.21 -6.10 17.39
CA SER A 250 21.32 -6.22 16.22
C SER A 250 19.86 -5.93 16.54
N ALA A 251 19.45 -6.00 17.81
CA ALA A 251 18.16 -5.54 18.28
C ALA A 251 18.05 -4.01 18.33
N LEU A 252 19.18 -3.32 18.57
CA LEU A 252 19.26 -1.86 18.71
C LEU A 252 19.61 -1.13 17.40
N ASN A 253 20.31 -1.80 16.47
CA ASN A 253 20.68 -1.23 15.18
C ASN A 253 20.18 -2.11 14.03
N SER A 254 19.38 -1.50 13.15
CA SER A 254 18.72 -2.14 12.01
C SER A 254 19.35 -1.80 10.65
N SER A 255 20.52 -1.16 10.62
CA SER A 255 21.19 -0.74 9.38
C SER A 255 21.39 -1.90 8.39
N GLY A 256 21.85 -3.06 8.87
CA GLY A 256 22.01 -4.26 8.04
C GLY A 256 20.68 -4.78 7.47
N ARG A 257 19.58 -4.70 8.23
CA ARG A 257 18.23 -5.04 7.75
C ARG A 257 17.76 -4.06 6.68
N VAL A 258 17.95 -2.76 6.88
CA VAL A 258 17.58 -1.73 5.89
C VAL A 258 18.39 -1.90 4.61
N ALA A 259 19.70 -2.13 4.71
CA ALA A 259 20.56 -2.39 3.54
C ALA A 259 20.09 -3.63 2.76
N THR A 260 19.80 -4.74 3.48
CA THR A 260 19.26 -5.95 2.87
C THR A 260 17.91 -5.69 2.18
N TRP A 261 17.05 -4.87 2.78
CA TRP A 261 15.75 -4.54 2.22
C TRP A 261 15.90 -3.76 0.91
N ILE A 262 16.79 -2.78 0.89
CA ILE A 262 17.14 -2.00 -0.32
C ILE A 262 17.62 -2.93 -1.44
N ASP A 263 18.47 -3.91 -1.11
CA ASP A 263 18.99 -4.88 -2.08
C ASP A 263 17.89 -5.83 -2.61
N TRP A 264 16.95 -6.23 -1.76
CA TRP A 264 15.80 -7.05 -2.16
C TRP A 264 14.87 -6.29 -3.12
N CYS A 265 14.51 -5.04 -2.82
CA CYS A 265 13.72 -4.18 -3.71
C CYS A 265 14.38 -4.09 -5.11
N TYR A 266 15.70 -3.90 -5.14
CA TYR A 266 16.45 -3.77 -6.39
C TYR A 266 16.56 -5.08 -7.18
N SER A 267 16.76 -6.20 -6.49
CA SER A 267 16.82 -7.52 -7.11
C SER A 267 15.51 -7.87 -7.80
N ARG A 268 14.37 -7.61 -7.13
CA ARG A 268 13.03 -7.77 -7.72
C ARG A 268 12.85 -6.93 -8.98
N ALA A 269 13.26 -5.66 -8.96
CA ALA A 269 13.15 -4.78 -10.13
C ALA A 269 13.94 -5.28 -11.34
N LYS A 270 15.15 -5.81 -11.13
CA LYS A 270 15.98 -6.36 -12.22
C LYS A 270 15.33 -7.54 -12.92
N GLU A 271 14.59 -8.36 -12.18
CA GLU A 271 13.91 -9.54 -12.73
C GLU A 271 12.70 -9.16 -13.61
N ALA A 272 12.15 -7.95 -13.43
CA ALA A 272 10.87 -7.53 -13.99
C ALA A 272 10.87 -7.09 -15.48
N LYS A 273 11.89 -7.44 -16.29
CA LYS A 273 11.99 -7.16 -17.76
C LYS A 273 11.43 -5.77 -18.18
N MET A 274 12.00 -4.71 -17.61
CA MET A 274 11.44 -3.36 -17.72
C MET A 274 11.67 -2.75 -19.11
N HIS A 275 10.75 -1.87 -19.53
CA HIS A 275 10.91 -1.13 -20.79
C HIS A 275 12.07 -0.12 -20.66
N PRO A 276 12.92 0.09 -21.70
CA PRO A 276 14.08 1.00 -21.62
C PRO A 276 13.75 2.42 -21.14
N VAL A 277 12.59 2.96 -21.56
CA VAL A 277 12.11 4.29 -21.13
C VAL A 277 11.84 4.34 -19.63
N ASP A 278 11.34 3.25 -19.03
CA ASP A 278 11.04 3.17 -17.61
C ASP A 278 12.36 3.13 -16.79
N ILE A 279 13.38 2.45 -17.32
CA ILE A 279 14.73 2.42 -16.73
C ILE A 279 15.34 3.82 -16.74
N HIS A 280 15.31 4.51 -17.89
CA HIS A 280 15.86 5.86 -18.00
C HIS A 280 15.18 6.85 -17.06
N THR A 281 13.84 6.76 -16.95
CA THR A 281 13.06 7.59 -16.03
C THR A 281 13.48 7.37 -14.57
N TRP A 282 13.68 6.11 -14.19
CA TRP A 282 14.13 5.73 -12.86
C TRP A 282 15.55 6.23 -12.56
N GLU A 283 16.49 6.07 -13.49
CA GLU A 283 17.86 6.59 -13.37
C GLU A 283 17.87 8.11 -13.19
N MET A 284 17.08 8.84 -13.99
CA MET A 284 16.96 10.29 -13.86
C MET A 284 16.42 10.72 -12.50
N VAL A 285 15.42 10.01 -11.95
CA VAL A 285 14.89 10.30 -10.61
C VAL A 285 15.95 10.03 -9.54
N ALA A 286 16.69 8.92 -9.66
CA ALA A 286 17.76 8.56 -8.74
C ALA A 286 18.86 9.64 -8.72
N ASP A 287 19.34 10.07 -9.89
CA ASP A 287 20.35 11.12 -10.05
C ASP A 287 19.88 12.46 -9.46
N THR A 288 18.62 12.83 -9.71
CA THR A 288 18.05 14.08 -9.21
C THR A 288 17.94 14.08 -7.69
N CYS A 289 17.59 12.93 -7.10
CA CYS A 289 17.56 12.75 -5.65
C CYS A 289 18.97 12.61 -5.03
N GLN A 290 19.96 12.24 -5.84
CA GLN A 290 21.29 11.78 -5.41
C GLN A 290 21.21 10.53 -4.55
N LEU A 291 20.32 9.62 -4.97
CA LEU A 291 20.16 8.30 -4.39
C LEU A 291 20.68 7.27 -5.38
N SER A 292 21.09 6.09 -4.88
CA SER A 292 21.28 4.96 -5.79
C SER A 292 19.92 4.54 -6.41
N PRO A 293 19.94 3.82 -7.53
CA PRO A 293 18.73 3.23 -8.09
C PRO A 293 17.99 2.33 -7.07
N SER A 294 18.71 1.53 -6.28
CA SER A 294 18.14 0.66 -5.25
C SER A 294 17.46 1.46 -4.12
N GLN A 295 18.11 2.52 -3.63
CA GLN A 295 17.54 3.41 -2.61
C GLN A 295 16.29 4.14 -3.12
N THR A 296 16.27 4.50 -4.40
CA THR A 296 15.11 5.15 -5.03
C THR A 296 13.91 4.22 -5.09
N LEU A 297 14.10 2.94 -5.42
CA LEU A 297 13.03 1.94 -5.41
C LEU A 297 12.47 1.72 -4.01
N TRP A 298 13.37 1.51 -3.04
CA TRP A 298 12.99 1.29 -1.65
C TRP A 298 12.17 2.45 -1.08
N LEU A 299 12.56 3.68 -1.41
CA LEU A 299 11.83 4.89 -1.01
C LEU A 299 10.50 5.04 -1.76
N GLY A 300 10.50 4.74 -3.06
CA GLY A 300 9.29 4.74 -3.88
C GLY A 300 8.26 3.73 -3.40
N GLU A 301 8.70 2.59 -2.86
CA GLU A 301 7.82 1.56 -2.30
C GLU A 301 7.11 2.07 -1.02
N LEU A 302 7.85 2.71 -0.11
CA LEU A 302 7.27 3.40 1.05
C LEU A 302 6.25 4.47 0.64
N GLN A 303 6.60 5.30 -0.33
CA GLN A 303 5.68 6.35 -0.84
C GLN A 303 4.42 5.74 -1.45
N LEU A 304 4.57 4.69 -2.25
CA LEU A 304 3.46 3.97 -2.85
C LEU A 304 2.56 3.33 -1.79
N ALA A 305 3.14 2.70 -0.77
CA ALA A 305 2.39 2.11 0.35
C ALA A 305 1.58 3.17 1.10
N TYR A 306 2.18 4.32 1.41
CA TYR A 306 1.48 5.43 2.05
C TYR A 306 0.30 5.95 1.21
N ILE A 307 0.50 6.18 -0.08
CA ILE A 307 -0.58 6.65 -0.96
C ILE A 307 -1.69 5.60 -1.12
N THR A 308 -1.30 4.33 -1.28
CA THR A 308 -2.25 3.23 -1.45
C THR A 308 -3.07 3.00 -0.17
N PHE A 309 -2.47 3.22 1.00
CA PHE A 309 -3.20 3.27 2.25
C PHE A 309 -4.14 4.49 2.32
N LEU A 310 -3.60 5.70 2.14
CA LEU A 310 -4.33 6.95 2.37
C LEU A 310 -5.51 7.11 1.41
N LEU A 311 -5.30 6.85 0.12
CA LEU A 311 -6.30 7.05 -0.92
C LEU A 311 -7.03 5.77 -1.27
N GLY A 312 -6.36 4.61 -1.26
CA GLY A 312 -6.95 3.32 -1.58
C GLY A 312 -7.58 2.58 -0.40
N ALA A 313 -7.47 3.10 0.84
CA ALA A 313 -7.95 2.45 2.05
C ALA A 313 -7.43 0.99 2.22
N ASN A 314 -6.23 0.70 1.69
CA ASN A 314 -5.68 -0.65 1.67
C ASN A 314 -4.92 -0.97 2.98
N LEU A 315 -5.41 -1.96 3.73
CA LEU A 315 -4.80 -2.38 4.99
C LEU A 315 -3.42 -3.05 4.80
N GLY A 316 -3.22 -3.81 3.72
CA GLY A 316 -1.92 -4.40 3.41
C GLY A 316 -0.84 -3.34 3.21
N ALA A 317 -1.18 -2.24 2.52
CA ALA A 317 -0.32 -1.07 2.35
C ALA A 317 -0.02 -0.38 3.68
N PHE A 318 -1.00 -0.28 4.57
CA PHE A 318 -0.81 0.22 5.94
C PHE A 318 0.19 -0.61 6.73
N GLU A 319 -0.02 -1.93 6.78
CA GLU A 319 0.88 -2.82 7.52
C GLU A 319 2.28 -2.81 6.92
N HIS A 320 2.39 -2.74 5.59
CA HIS A 320 3.68 -2.65 4.92
C HIS A 320 4.42 -1.35 5.24
N MET A 321 3.77 -0.18 5.12
CA MET A 321 4.42 1.10 5.46
C MET A 321 4.81 1.17 6.95
N LYS A 322 3.99 0.60 7.84
CA LYS A 322 4.28 0.52 9.28
C LYS A 322 5.62 -0.14 9.56
N GLN A 323 6.02 -1.14 8.78
CA GLN A 323 7.33 -1.80 8.93
C GLN A 323 8.50 -0.83 8.71
N TYR A 324 8.40 0.10 7.75
CA TYR A 324 9.43 1.13 7.57
C TYR A 324 9.58 1.99 8.82
N TYR A 325 8.47 2.50 9.34
CA TYR A 325 8.46 3.35 10.53
C TYR A 325 8.96 2.65 11.80
N LEU A 326 8.80 1.33 11.90
CA LEU A 326 9.31 0.57 13.04
C LEU A 326 10.79 0.17 12.92
N ILE A 327 11.37 0.21 11.72
CA ILE A 327 12.74 -0.27 11.47
C ILE A 327 13.68 0.92 11.26
N CYS A 328 13.35 1.82 10.32
CA CYS A 328 14.23 2.89 9.85
C CYS A 328 14.75 3.85 10.94
N PRO A 329 14.00 4.22 11.98
CA PRO A 329 14.53 5.09 13.04
C PRO A 329 15.77 4.54 13.73
N PHE A 330 15.96 3.22 13.71
CA PHE A 330 17.07 2.53 14.36
C PHE A 330 18.20 2.15 13.39
N ALA A 331 18.31 2.81 12.23
CA ALA A 331 19.31 2.47 11.21
C ALA A 331 20.37 3.58 11.08
N ASP A 332 21.47 3.47 11.83
CA ASP A 332 22.63 4.37 11.82
C ASP A 332 23.07 4.80 10.40
N ASP A 333 23.26 3.82 9.51
CA ASP A 333 23.76 4.06 8.15
C ASP A 333 22.77 4.87 7.29
N LEU A 334 21.46 4.78 7.62
CA LEU A 334 20.43 5.58 6.97
C LEU A 334 20.71 7.07 7.19
N PHE A 335 20.92 7.47 8.45
CA PHE A 335 21.08 8.87 8.87
C PHE A 335 22.47 9.45 8.57
N GLN A 336 23.47 8.59 8.35
CA GLN A 336 24.79 9.00 7.87
C GLN A 336 24.85 9.22 6.35
N SER A 337 23.78 8.89 5.64
CA SER A 337 23.73 8.96 4.17
C SER A 337 22.71 9.99 3.66
N ARG A 338 22.74 10.22 2.35
CA ARG A 338 21.73 11.03 1.65
C ARG A 338 20.32 10.45 1.80
N LEU A 339 20.17 9.14 2.00
CA LEU A 339 18.88 8.51 2.20
C LEU A 339 18.21 8.98 3.50
N GLY A 340 18.97 9.28 4.55
CA GLY A 340 18.47 9.85 5.81
C GLY A 340 17.75 11.18 5.61
N TYR A 341 18.25 12.05 4.72
CA TYR A 341 17.56 13.30 4.36
C TYR A 341 16.18 13.00 3.77
N HIS A 342 16.11 12.03 2.85
CA HIS A 342 14.87 11.65 2.18
C HIS A 342 13.90 10.91 3.10
N TRP A 343 14.40 10.14 4.07
CA TRP A 343 13.60 9.55 5.14
C TRP A 343 12.91 10.65 5.99
N MET A 344 13.69 11.60 6.50
CA MET A 344 13.16 12.72 7.30
C MET A 344 12.18 13.58 6.52
N LEU A 345 12.46 13.82 5.23
CA LEU A 345 11.56 14.53 4.33
C LEU A 345 10.24 13.77 4.15
N ASN A 346 10.27 12.46 3.93
CA ASN A 346 9.05 11.66 3.77
C ASN A 346 8.21 11.66 5.04
N LEU A 347 8.82 11.43 6.21
CA LEU A 347 8.15 11.56 7.51
C LEU A 347 7.45 12.90 7.64
N THR A 348 8.14 14.00 7.29
CA THR A 348 7.59 15.35 7.36
C THR A 348 6.35 15.48 6.49
N LEU A 349 6.44 15.07 5.22
CA LEU A 349 5.38 15.23 4.24
C LEU A 349 4.17 14.34 4.55
N GLN A 350 4.41 13.09 4.92
CA GLN A 350 3.36 12.12 5.24
C GLN A 350 2.63 12.53 6.50
N LEU A 351 3.35 12.89 7.58
CA LEU A 351 2.72 13.39 8.80
C LEU A 351 1.91 14.66 8.54
N GLN A 352 2.36 15.58 7.68
CA GLN A 352 1.58 16.75 7.31
C GLN A 352 0.25 16.39 6.66
N GLN A 353 0.24 15.42 5.74
CA GLN A 353 -0.96 15.00 4.99
C GLN A 353 -1.84 13.98 5.74
N THR A 354 -1.33 13.38 6.81
CA THR A 354 -2.09 12.44 7.63
C THR A 354 -3.26 13.18 8.31
N PRO A 355 -4.51 12.72 8.16
CA PRO A 355 -5.66 13.32 8.83
C PRO A 355 -5.50 13.33 10.36
N ASP A 356 -6.00 14.38 11.02
CA ASP A 356 -5.89 14.49 12.48
C ASP A 356 -6.58 13.33 13.21
N ASP A 357 -7.68 12.83 12.65
CA ASP A 357 -8.42 11.69 13.22
C ASP A 357 -7.62 10.39 13.15
N PHE A 358 -6.81 10.19 12.11
CA PHE A 358 -5.90 9.05 12.04
C PHE A 358 -4.87 9.08 13.17
N VAL A 359 -4.44 10.27 13.59
CA VAL A 359 -3.48 10.42 14.69
C VAL A 359 -4.14 10.23 16.06
N LYS A 360 -5.45 10.51 16.15
CA LYS A 360 -6.22 10.43 17.40
C LYS A 360 -6.95 9.09 17.59
N ALA A 361 -7.09 8.29 16.53
CA ALA A 361 -7.87 7.06 16.55
C ALA A 361 -7.25 5.96 17.44
N ASP A 362 -8.11 5.14 18.05
CA ASP A 362 -7.70 4.00 18.87
C ASP A 362 -6.98 2.89 18.09
N ILE A 363 -7.25 2.77 16.78
CA ILE A 363 -6.60 1.78 15.91
C ILE A 363 -5.14 2.13 15.59
N THR A 364 -4.73 3.38 15.81
CA THR A 364 -3.34 3.85 15.67
C THR A 364 -2.69 4.11 17.03
N LYS A 365 -3.20 3.48 18.10
CA LYS A 365 -2.62 3.52 19.46
C LYS A 365 -1.09 3.40 19.42
N GLY A 366 -0.42 4.35 20.06
CA GLY A 366 1.03 4.53 19.94
C GLY A 366 1.43 4.85 18.50
N ASN A 367 0.89 5.95 17.93
CA ASN A 367 0.98 6.30 16.51
C ASN A 367 2.43 6.15 16.02
N PHE A 368 2.68 5.02 15.35
CA PHE A 368 4.01 4.61 14.93
C PHE A 368 4.69 5.66 14.05
N MET A 369 3.93 6.52 13.36
CA MET A 369 4.51 7.63 12.59
C MET A 369 5.03 8.74 13.49
N ILE A 370 4.32 9.06 14.58
CA ILE A 370 4.82 10.00 15.60
C ILE A 370 6.02 9.38 16.29
N ALA A 371 5.91 8.15 16.78
CA ALA A 371 7.02 7.45 17.43
C ALA A 371 8.25 7.42 16.50
N ALA A 372 8.09 6.99 15.25
CA ALA A 372 9.17 6.99 14.27
C ALA A 372 9.76 8.38 14.03
N ALA A 373 8.96 9.44 14.03
CA ALA A 373 9.46 10.80 13.88
C ALA A 373 10.27 11.24 15.11
N LEU A 374 9.79 10.99 16.33
CA LEU A 374 10.50 11.33 17.56
C LEU A 374 11.82 10.57 17.67
N GLU A 375 11.78 9.25 17.48
CA GLU A 375 12.97 8.38 17.46
C GLU A 375 13.97 8.82 16.38
N SER A 376 13.49 9.13 15.17
CA SER A 376 14.37 9.64 14.10
C SER A 376 14.99 10.99 14.48
N ILE A 377 14.25 11.90 15.11
CA ILE A 377 14.77 13.20 15.55
C ILE A 377 15.85 13.02 16.61
N GLU A 378 15.56 12.23 17.65
CA GLU A 378 16.50 11.94 18.73
C GLU A 378 17.78 11.34 18.17
N PHE A 379 17.65 10.26 17.43
CA PHE A 379 18.78 9.54 16.87
C PHE A 379 19.64 10.40 15.92
N ALA A 380 19.01 11.18 15.02
CA ALA A 380 19.75 12.05 14.12
C ALA A 380 20.45 13.22 14.83
N ASN A 381 19.95 13.66 16.00
CA ASN A 381 20.61 14.69 16.80
C ASN A 381 21.82 14.16 17.56
N GLU A 382 21.78 12.89 17.99
CA GLU A 382 22.90 12.22 18.67
C GLU A 382 24.06 11.88 17.73
N LEU A 383 23.76 11.67 16.44
CA LEU A 383 24.78 11.39 15.43
C LEU A 383 25.64 12.63 15.11
N GLU A 384 26.82 12.69 15.72
CA GLU A 384 27.81 13.76 15.46
C GLU A 384 28.12 13.89 13.96
N GLN A 385 28.30 12.76 13.27
CA GLN A 385 28.70 12.67 11.85
C GLN A 385 27.52 12.81 10.86
N ALA A 386 26.30 13.05 11.32
CA ALA A 386 25.17 13.19 10.41
C ALA A 386 25.38 14.38 9.44
N PRO A 387 25.12 14.22 8.13
CA PRO A 387 25.25 15.28 7.15
C PRO A 387 24.44 16.54 7.50
N GLY A 388 24.95 17.73 7.14
CA GLY A 388 24.32 19.00 7.53
C GLY A 388 22.91 19.21 6.98
N ASP A 389 22.59 18.62 5.83
CA ASP A 389 21.24 18.61 5.25
C ASP A 389 20.28 17.68 5.99
N VAL A 390 20.76 16.52 6.49
CA VAL A 390 20.00 15.65 7.40
C VAL A 390 19.66 16.43 8.67
N LYS A 391 20.64 17.05 9.34
CA LYS A 391 20.41 17.87 10.55
C LYS A 391 19.41 19.01 10.31
N SER A 392 19.54 19.70 9.18
CA SER A 392 18.58 20.76 8.79
C SER A 392 17.16 20.22 8.60
N GLN A 393 17.02 19.03 8.01
CA GLN A 393 15.71 18.42 7.79
C GLN A 393 15.14 17.81 9.08
N THR A 394 15.99 17.30 9.98
CA THR A 394 15.61 16.89 11.33
C THR A 394 14.99 18.05 12.09
N GLN A 395 15.60 19.23 12.04
CA GLN A 395 15.03 20.43 12.65
C GLN A 395 13.68 20.79 12.02
N ALA A 396 13.57 20.75 10.69
CA ALA A 396 12.31 21.03 10.00
C ALA A 396 11.19 20.04 10.36
N LEU A 397 11.53 18.76 10.55
CA LEU A 397 10.60 17.73 11.04
C LEU A 397 10.15 18.06 12.47
N GLY A 398 11.08 18.38 13.37
CA GLY A 398 10.78 18.77 14.75
C GLY A 398 9.87 20.00 14.86
N ASP A 399 10.15 21.04 14.08
CA ASP A 399 9.33 22.25 14.00
C ASP A 399 7.91 21.94 13.49
N MET A 400 7.81 21.07 12.46
CA MET A 400 6.53 20.66 11.90
C MET A 400 5.71 19.85 12.91
N VAL A 401 6.32 18.85 13.55
CA VAL A 401 5.68 18.01 14.58
C VAL A 401 5.17 18.89 15.72
N THR A 402 6.02 19.78 16.25
CA THR A 402 5.65 20.71 17.32
C THR A 402 4.48 21.60 16.90
N LYS A 403 4.53 22.14 15.69
CA LYS A 403 3.45 22.99 15.15
C LYS A 403 2.15 22.21 14.95
N LYS A 404 2.20 20.98 14.42
CA LYS A 404 1.01 20.19 14.10
C LYS A 404 0.29 19.74 15.37
N PHE A 405 1.02 19.35 16.41
CA PHE A 405 0.43 18.81 17.64
C PHE A 405 0.31 19.83 18.77
N GLY A 406 0.89 21.02 18.63
CA GLY A 406 0.84 22.06 19.66
C GLY A 406 1.56 21.70 20.96
N MET A 407 2.49 20.73 20.88
CA MET A 407 3.27 20.19 22.00
C MET A 407 4.74 20.13 21.59
N SER A 408 5.65 20.37 22.53
CA SER A 408 7.08 20.20 22.32
C SER A 408 7.44 18.73 22.07
N ILE A 409 8.62 18.50 21.51
CA ILE A 409 9.15 17.15 21.28
C ILE A 409 9.23 16.35 22.59
N LEU A 410 9.67 16.97 23.68
CA LEU A 410 9.77 16.32 24.98
C LEU A 410 8.40 15.86 25.50
N GLU A 411 7.40 16.74 25.48
CA GLU A 411 6.03 16.41 25.91
C GLU A 411 5.44 15.27 25.05
N LEU A 412 5.69 15.28 23.75
CA LEU A 412 5.26 14.22 22.85
C LEU A 412 5.95 12.88 23.16
N THR A 413 7.24 12.89 23.47
CA THR A 413 8.00 11.69 23.85
C THR A 413 7.47 11.10 25.16
N GLU A 414 7.23 11.93 26.18
CA GLU A 414 6.65 11.49 27.45
C GLU A 414 5.26 10.85 27.26
N LEU A 415 4.41 11.47 26.43
CA LEU A 415 3.09 10.92 26.09
C LEU A 415 3.14 9.59 25.32
N GLN A 416 4.20 9.32 24.55
CA GLN A 416 4.38 8.02 23.90
C GLN A 416 4.88 6.97 24.91
N ALA A 417 5.76 7.34 25.83
CA ALA A 417 6.29 6.45 26.86
C ALA A 417 5.20 5.97 27.83
N ASP A 418 4.32 6.88 28.27
CA ASP A 418 3.20 6.57 29.19
C ASP A 418 2.13 5.66 28.56
N ARG A 419 2.13 5.48 27.23
CA ARG A 419 1.23 4.54 26.54
C ARG A 419 1.74 3.10 26.53
N ILE A 420 3.02 2.88 26.83
CA ILE A 420 3.62 1.54 26.90
C ILE A 420 3.38 0.89 28.27
N THR A 421 3.02 1.66 29.30
CA THR A 421 2.84 1.17 30.69
C THR A 421 1.43 0.68 31.01
N VAL A 422 0.47 0.70 30.07
CA VAL A 422 -0.89 0.19 30.29
C VAL A 422 -1.07 -1.19 29.63
N THR A 423 -0.27 -2.16 30.06
CA THR A 423 -0.59 -3.59 29.94
C THR A 423 -0.05 -4.30 31.17
N ASP A 424 -0.91 -4.44 32.19
CA ASP A 424 -1.08 -5.62 33.04
C ASP A 424 -1.94 -5.24 34.26
N GLU A 425 -3.27 -5.19 34.07
CA GLU A 425 -4.27 -5.53 35.10
C GLU A 425 -5.41 -6.34 34.49
#